data_AF-C0D1X3-F1
#
_entry.id   AF-C0D1X3-F1
#
_cell.length_a   1.000
_cell.length_b   1.000
_cell.length_c   1.000
_cell.angle_alpha   90.00
_cell.angle_beta   90.00
_cell.angle_gamma   90.00
#
_symmetry.space_group_name_H-M   'P 1'
#
loop_
_entity.id
_entity.type
_entity.pdbx_description
1 polymer ?
#
loop_
_entity_poly.entity_id
_entity_poly.type
_entity_poly.pdbx_seq_one_letter_code
_entity_poly.pdbx_strand_id
1 'polypeptide(L)'
;MASNQLVKNDYVKTSLRAYFLQNGFNYGNYQGLGYANVMYPALRKMYKDDDDKLQAALKDNIEFFNTNMHFLPFITSLHLVMLENKTPAKEIRNIKMALMGPLAGIGDSLAQFCLAPLFATIGASLAQEGLIMGPILFFVAMNAILLAVKLLTGIWGYKLGTNIIETLSARMEQISNVASMIGVTVISAWL
;
A
#
# COMPACT_ATOMS: atom_id res chain seq x y z
N MET A 1 -29.14 4.39 -11.64
CA MET A 1 -28.71 3.99 -10.29
C MET A 1 -27.20 3.85 -10.31
N ALA A 2 -26.47 4.61 -9.49
CA ALA A 2 -25.02 4.41 -9.39
C ALA A 2 -24.78 3.07 -8.69
N SER A 3 -24.08 2.15 -9.33
CA SER A 3 -23.71 0.87 -8.71
C SER A 3 -22.86 1.13 -7.47
N ASN A 4 -23.21 0.51 -6.34
CA ASN A 4 -22.39 0.51 -5.12
C ASN A 4 -21.13 -0.37 -5.27
N GLN A 5 -20.94 -1.03 -6.41
CA GLN A 5 -19.73 -1.78 -6.74
C GLN A 5 -18.58 -0.86 -7.12
N LEU A 6 -17.37 -1.23 -6.69
CA LEU A 6 -16.16 -0.51 -7.07
C LEU A 6 -15.82 -0.82 -8.53
N VAL A 7 -15.30 0.19 -9.21
CA VAL A 7 -14.75 0.05 -10.56
C VAL A 7 -13.24 0.24 -10.50
N LYS A 8 -12.53 -0.15 -11.56
CA LYS A 8 -11.05 -0.02 -11.65
C LYS A 8 -10.54 1.38 -11.27
N ASN A 9 -11.28 2.44 -11.61
CA ASN A 9 -10.93 3.80 -11.24
C ASN A 9 -10.94 4.06 -9.72
N ASP A 10 -11.78 3.38 -8.95
CA ASP A 10 -11.81 3.51 -7.49
C ASP A 10 -10.53 2.94 -6.86
N TYR A 11 -10.02 1.83 -7.40
CA TYR A 11 -8.75 1.22 -7.00
C TYR A 11 -7.55 2.12 -7.33
N VAL A 12 -7.53 2.72 -8.52
CA VAL A 12 -6.48 3.68 -8.92
C VAL A 12 -6.53 4.92 -8.03
N LYS A 13 -7.74 5.46 -7.78
CA LYS A 13 -7.92 6.61 -6.88
C LYS A 13 -7.43 6.29 -5.46
N THR A 14 -7.74 5.11 -4.94
CA THR A 14 -7.26 4.66 -3.62
C THR A 14 -5.74 4.52 -3.61
N SER A 15 -5.16 3.91 -4.65
CA SER A 15 -3.70 3.78 -4.81
C SER A 15 -2.99 5.14 -4.80
N LEU A 16 -3.53 6.13 -5.52
CA LEU A 16 -2.96 7.48 -5.56
C LEU A 16 -3.12 8.21 -4.22
N ARG A 17 -4.20 7.97 -3.48
CA ARG A 17 -4.38 8.54 -2.14
C ARG A 17 -3.34 8.06 -1.13
N ALA A 18 -2.57 7.00 -1.42
CA ALA A 18 -1.45 6.57 -0.58
C ALA A 18 -0.42 7.68 -0.29
N TYR A 19 -0.33 8.75 -1.09
CA TYR A 19 0.48 9.93 -0.76
C TYR A 19 0.03 10.63 0.53
N PHE A 20 -1.26 10.51 0.90
CA PHE A 20 -1.81 11.09 2.13
C PHE A 20 -1.64 10.19 3.35
N LEU A 21 -1.02 9.01 3.23
CA LEU A 21 -0.86 8.06 4.34
C LEU A 21 -0.19 8.71 5.56
N GLN A 22 0.92 9.41 5.35
CA GLN A 22 1.66 10.04 6.45
C GLN A 22 1.01 11.31 7.01
N ASN A 23 -0.04 11.86 6.38
CA ASN A 23 -0.70 13.05 6.90
C ASN A 23 -1.48 12.76 8.21
N GLY A 24 -1.84 11.49 8.44
CA GLY A 24 -2.50 11.04 9.67
C GLY A 24 -1.57 10.41 10.70
N PHE A 25 -0.25 10.49 10.52
CA PHE A 25 0.70 9.80 11.38
C PHE A 25 0.64 10.32 12.82
N ASN A 26 0.53 9.41 13.78
CA ASN A 26 0.55 9.72 15.21
C ASN A 26 1.10 8.55 16.03
N TYR A 27 1.57 8.80 17.26
CA TYR A 27 2.15 7.73 18.08
C TYR A 27 1.14 6.72 18.65
N GLY A 28 -0.17 7.01 18.59
CA GLY A 28 -1.21 6.11 19.09
C GLY A 28 -1.45 4.91 18.16
N ASN A 29 -1.61 5.15 16.86
CA ASN A 29 -1.88 4.10 15.86
C ASN A 29 -0.99 4.18 14.61
N TYR A 30 0.07 4.99 14.64
CA TYR A 30 0.98 5.21 13.52
C TYR A 30 0.20 5.71 12.30
N GLN A 31 0.10 4.90 11.25
CA GLN A 31 -0.56 5.26 10.01
C GLN A 31 -2.03 4.87 9.98
N GLY A 32 -2.61 4.35 11.07
CA GLY A 32 -4.00 3.88 11.11
C GLY A 32 -5.01 4.92 10.63
N LEU A 33 -4.92 6.16 11.11
CA LEU A 33 -5.77 7.26 10.65
C LEU A 33 -5.57 7.56 9.15
N GLY A 34 -4.31 7.53 8.70
CA GLY A 34 -3.96 7.68 7.29
C GLY A 34 -4.57 6.58 6.42
N TYR A 35 -4.52 5.33 6.87
CA TYR A 35 -5.09 4.16 6.19
C TYR A 35 -6.60 4.34 5.99
N ALA A 36 -7.33 4.69 7.04
CA ALA A 36 -8.77 4.96 6.96
C ALA A 36 -9.08 6.10 5.96
N ASN A 37 -8.29 7.17 5.96
CA ASN A 37 -8.45 8.29 5.03
C ASN A 37 -8.14 7.91 3.56
N VAL A 38 -7.17 7.02 3.33
CA VAL A 38 -6.86 6.48 1.99
C VAL A 38 -8.06 5.68 1.46
N MET A 39 -8.63 4.82 2.30
CA MET A 39 -9.76 3.95 1.98
C MET A 39 -11.11 4.69 1.87
N TYR A 40 -11.24 5.85 2.52
CA TYR A 40 -12.51 6.58 2.69
C TYR A 40 -13.35 6.73 1.41
N PRO A 41 -12.83 7.15 0.24
CA PRO A 41 -13.68 7.31 -0.94
C PRO A 41 -14.28 6.01 -1.45
N ALA A 42 -13.56 4.89 -1.34
CA ALA A 42 -14.04 3.58 -1.74
C ALA A 42 -15.10 3.08 -0.73
N LEU A 43 -14.81 3.18 0.57
CA LEU A 43 -15.77 2.81 1.62
C LEU A 43 -17.06 3.65 1.55
N ARG A 44 -16.95 4.95 1.31
CA ARG A 44 -18.10 5.86 1.13
C ARG A 44 -18.96 5.47 -0.08
N LYS A 45 -18.35 4.93 -1.14
CA LYS A 45 -19.09 4.44 -2.30
C LYS A 45 -19.78 3.11 -2.01
N MET A 46 -19.11 2.19 -1.30
CA MET A 46 -19.67 0.89 -0.92
C MET A 46 -20.85 1.00 0.05
N TYR A 47 -20.74 1.90 1.03
CA TYR A 47 -21.73 2.11 2.10
C TYR A 47 -22.58 3.37 1.89
N LYS A 48 -22.82 3.77 0.64
CA LYS A 48 -23.46 5.05 0.29
C LYS A 48 -24.78 5.33 1.03
N ASP A 49 -25.54 4.28 1.34
CA ASP A 49 -26.87 4.37 1.96
C ASP A 49 -26.88 3.81 3.41
N ASP A 50 -25.71 3.59 4.00
CA ASP A 50 -25.55 2.96 5.33
C ASP A 50 -24.40 3.64 6.11
N ASP A 51 -24.72 4.79 6.70
CA ASP A 51 -23.76 5.62 7.44
C ASP A 51 -23.22 4.89 8.69
N ASP A 52 -24.01 4.02 9.32
CA ASP A 52 -23.58 3.24 10.47
C ASP A 52 -22.51 2.23 10.08
N LYS A 53 -22.69 1.50 8.96
CA LYS A 53 -21.65 0.61 8.44
C LYS A 53 -20.42 1.37 7.97
N LEU A 54 -20.58 2.55 7.36
CA LEU A 54 -19.45 3.39 7.00
C LEU A 54 -18.64 3.79 8.22
N GLN A 55 -19.30 4.23 9.30
CA GLN A 55 -18.63 4.62 10.54
C GLN A 55 -17.91 3.44 11.18
N ALA A 56 -18.54 2.26 11.23
CA ALA A 56 -17.93 1.03 11.74
C ALA A 56 -16.68 0.66 10.93
N ALA A 57 -16.79 0.61 9.60
CA ALA A 57 -15.67 0.28 8.71
C ALA A 57 -14.51 1.27 8.83
N LEU A 58 -14.78 2.57 9.07
CA LEU A 58 -13.73 3.56 9.30
C LEU A 58 -13.05 3.35 10.65
N LYS A 59 -13.81 3.11 11.73
CA LYS A 59 -13.26 2.84 13.06
C LYS A 59 -12.36 1.60 13.05
N ASP A 60 -12.80 0.52 12.41
CA ASP A 60 -12.01 -0.71 12.28
C ASP A 60 -10.68 -0.48 11.54
N ASN A 61 -10.65 0.50 10.63
CA ASN A 61 -9.46 0.82 9.85
C ASN A 61 -8.49 1.80 10.52
N ILE A 62 -8.85 2.39 11.67
CA ILE A 62 -8.01 3.33 12.46
C ILE A 62 -7.07 2.59 13.44
N GLU A 63 -7.09 1.26 13.45
CA GLU A 63 -6.14 0.46 14.25
C GLU A 63 -4.67 0.70 13.86
N PHE A 64 -3.76 0.21 14.71
CA PHE A 64 -2.32 0.27 14.45
C PHE A 64 -1.97 -0.28 13.07
N PHE A 65 -1.27 0.53 12.28
CA PHE A 65 -0.78 0.14 10.96
C PHE A 65 0.47 0.93 10.60
N ASN A 66 1.48 0.28 10.04
CA ASN A 66 2.71 0.92 9.62
C ASN A 66 3.37 0.18 8.45
N THR A 67 3.37 0.78 7.27
CA THR A 67 3.99 0.22 6.06
C THR A 67 4.56 1.31 5.15
N ASN A 68 5.25 0.89 4.10
CA ASN A 68 5.78 1.79 3.09
C ASN A 68 4.67 2.31 2.16
N MET A 69 4.65 3.63 1.91
CA MET A 69 3.59 4.27 1.12
C MET A 69 3.53 3.85 -0.36
N HIS A 70 4.59 3.24 -0.91
CA HIS A 70 4.64 2.76 -2.30
C HIS A 70 4.04 1.35 -2.43
N PHE A 71 3.99 0.58 -1.35
CA PHE A 71 3.40 -0.77 -1.32
C PHE A 71 2.04 -0.82 -0.61
N LEU A 72 1.66 0.23 0.13
CA LEU A 72 0.29 0.40 0.65
C LEU A 72 -0.82 0.05 -0.37
N PRO A 73 -0.75 0.51 -1.65
CA PRO A 73 -1.78 0.21 -2.65
C PRO A 73 -2.11 -1.27 -2.82
N PHE A 74 -1.12 -2.15 -2.66
CA PHE A 74 -1.34 -3.59 -2.72
C PHE A 74 -2.30 -4.05 -1.62
N ILE A 75 -2.01 -3.65 -0.37
CA ILE A 75 -2.81 -4.01 0.80
C ILE A 75 -4.21 -3.40 0.69
N THR A 76 -4.32 -2.12 0.32
CA THR A 76 -5.63 -1.47 0.21
C THR A 76 -6.47 -2.05 -0.92
N SER A 77 -5.87 -2.38 -2.06
CA SER A 77 -6.61 -2.98 -3.18
C SER A 77 -7.10 -4.39 -2.83
N LEU A 78 -6.25 -5.19 -2.19
CA LEU A 78 -6.64 -6.51 -1.69
C LEU A 78 -7.77 -6.40 -0.66
N HIS A 79 -7.64 -5.47 0.30
CA HIS A 79 -8.66 -5.20 1.31
C HIS A 79 -10.01 -4.87 0.66
N LEU A 80 -10.04 -3.95 -0.31
CA LEU A 80 -11.27 -3.57 -1.01
C LEU A 80 -11.91 -4.76 -1.74
N VAL A 81 -11.12 -5.59 -2.42
CA VAL A 81 -11.65 -6.79 -3.08
C VAL A 81 -12.23 -7.77 -2.06
N MET A 82 -11.59 -7.96 -0.91
CA MET A 82 -12.13 -8.83 0.15
C MET A 82 -13.45 -8.29 0.72
N LEU A 83 -13.57 -6.97 0.89
CA LEU A 83 -14.83 -6.35 1.30
C LEU A 83 -15.94 -6.58 0.26
N GLU A 84 -15.63 -6.44 -1.04
CA GLU A 84 -16.60 -6.72 -2.12
C GLU A 84 -17.07 -8.18 -2.12
N ASN A 85 -16.19 -9.12 -1.76
CA ASN A 85 -16.50 -10.54 -1.64
C ASN A 85 -17.13 -10.92 -0.29
N LYS A 86 -17.45 -9.95 0.57
CA LYS A 86 -18.03 -10.16 1.91
C LYS A 86 -17.17 -11.08 2.79
N THR A 87 -15.85 -11.08 2.58
CA THR A 87 -14.93 -11.81 3.45
C THR A 87 -15.05 -11.30 4.88
N PRO A 88 -15.02 -12.17 5.91
CA PRO A 88 -15.15 -11.75 7.30
C PRO A 88 -14.10 -10.69 7.68
N ALA A 89 -14.53 -9.63 8.39
CA ALA A 89 -13.65 -8.51 8.77
C ALA A 89 -12.38 -8.96 9.51
N LYS A 90 -12.48 -10.03 10.31
CA LYS A 90 -11.34 -10.64 11.01
C LYS A 90 -10.27 -11.18 10.05
N GLU A 91 -10.67 -11.82 8.96
CA GLU A 91 -9.74 -12.33 7.95
C GLU A 91 -9.07 -11.20 7.17
N ILE A 92 -9.84 -10.17 6.79
CA ILE A 92 -9.33 -8.96 6.13
C ILE A 92 -8.27 -8.29 7.02
N ARG A 93 -8.58 -8.12 8.30
CA ARG A 93 -7.67 -7.58 9.29
C ARG A 93 -6.39 -8.43 9.42
N ASN A 94 -6.53 -9.76 9.47
CA ASN A 94 -5.37 -10.65 9.56
C ASN A 94 -4.45 -10.53 8.34
N ILE A 95 -5.00 -10.44 7.12
CA ILE A 95 -4.22 -10.17 5.90
C ILE A 95 -3.51 -8.83 5.98
N LYS A 96 -4.26 -7.77 6.34
CA LYS A 96 -3.71 -6.42 6.49
C LYS A 96 -2.51 -6.41 7.43
N MET A 97 -2.62 -7.06 8.59
CA MET A 97 -1.55 -7.13 9.58
C MET A 97 -0.37 -8.01 9.12
N ALA A 98 -0.65 -9.16 8.50
CA ALA A 98 0.38 -10.08 8.02
C ALA A 98 1.24 -9.47 6.90
N LEU A 99 0.64 -8.67 6.01
CA LEU A 99 1.34 -8.06 4.88
C LEU A 99 2.04 -6.74 5.24
N MET A 100 1.63 -6.10 6.34
CA MET A 100 2.13 -4.79 6.76
C MET A 100 3.67 -4.77 6.88
N GLY A 101 4.24 -5.70 7.65
CA GLY A 101 5.68 -5.77 7.93
C GLY A 101 6.53 -6.14 6.70
N PRO A 102 6.22 -7.25 5.99
CA PRO A 102 6.95 -7.66 4.79
C PRO A 102 6.97 -6.60 3.69
N LEU A 103 5.84 -5.96 3.42
CA LEU A 103 5.76 -4.91 2.41
C LEU A 103 6.41 -3.59 2.87
N ALA A 104 6.48 -3.34 4.18
CA ALA A 104 7.29 -2.26 4.73
C ALA A 104 8.77 -2.49 4.41
N GLY A 105 9.30 -3.67 4.76
CA GLY A 105 10.70 -4.01 4.51
C GLY A 105 11.09 -3.96 3.03
N ILE A 106 10.28 -4.54 2.14
CA ILE A 106 10.53 -4.48 0.69
C ILE A 106 10.49 -3.04 0.19
N GLY A 107 9.50 -2.26 0.63
CA GLY A 107 9.34 -0.88 0.19
C GLY A 107 10.48 0.03 0.64
N ASP A 108 10.90 -0.11 1.89
CA ASP A 108 11.99 0.67 2.46
C ASP A 108 13.33 0.29 1.83
N SER A 109 13.59 -1.01 1.61
CA SER A 109 14.78 -1.47 0.88
C SER A 109 14.84 -0.97 -0.55
N LEU A 110 13.73 -1.02 -1.28
CA LEU A 110 13.69 -0.54 -2.65
C LEU A 110 13.88 0.99 -2.73
N ALA A 111 13.08 1.76 -1.98
CA ALA A 111 13.07 3.21 -2.11
C ALA A 111 14.31 3.85 -1.48
N GLN A 112 14.66 3.46 -0.26
CA GLN A 112 15.66 4.13 0.56
C GLN A 112 17.07 3.57 0.37
N PHE A 113 17.21 2.26 0.14
CA PHE A 113 18.54 1.62 0.05
C PHE A 113 18.97 1.28 -1.37
N CYS A 114 18.03 1.14 -2.31
CA CYS A 114 18.36 0.86 -3.72
C CYS A 114 18.25 2.11 -4.61
N LEU A 115 17.04 2.67 -4.75
CA LEU A 115 16.79 3.74 -5.73
C LEU A 115 17.43 5.07 -5.30
N ALA A 116 17.25 5.49 -4.04
CA ALA A 116 17.78 6.77 -3.58
C ALA A 116 19.31 6.85 -3.70
N PRO A 117 20.13 5.88 -3.23
CA PRO A 117 21.58 5.95 -3.38
C PRO A 117 22.03 5.86 -4.84
N LEU A 118 21.37 5.04 -5.66
CA LEU A 118 21.68 4.92 -7.09
C LEU A 118 21.51 6.25 -7.82
N PHE A 119 20.31 6.86 -7.72
CA PHE A 119 20.04 8.12 -8.40
C PHE A 119 20.78 9.29 -7.76
N ALA A 120 20.99 9.28 -6.44
CA ALA A 120 21.77 10.33 -5.78
C ALA A 120 23.23 10.29 -6.24
N THR A 121 23.81 9.10 -6.40
CA THR A 121 25.18 8.94 -6.93
C THR A 121 25.28 9.48 -8.35
N ILE A 122 24.36 9.07 -9.24
CA ILE A 122 24.34 9.55 -10.64
C ILE A 122 24.13 11.07 -10.68
N GLY A 123 23.15 11.58 -9.92
CA GLY A 123 22.83 13.00 -9.86
C GLY A 123 23.96 13.84 -9.30
N ALA A 124 24.67 13.34 -8.27
CA ALA A 124 25.83 13.99 -7.69
C ALA A 124 27.01 14.05 -8.67
N SER A 125 27.30 12.96 -9.40
CA SER A 125 28.35 12.96 -10.42
C SER A 125 28.09 13.99 -11.52
N LEU A 126 26.85 14.04 -12.04
CA LEU A 126 26.47 15.05 -13.05
C LEU A 126 26.52 16.47 -12.49
N ALA A 127 26.12 16.68 -11.23
CA ALA A 127 26.16 17.98 -10.59
C ALA A 127 27.61 18.47 -10.35
N GLN A 128 28.55 17.57 -10.04
CA GLN A 128 29.97 17.90 -9.91
C GLN A 128 30.57 18.40 -11.22
N GLU A 129 30.08 17.93 -12.37
CA GLU A 129 30.43 18.43 -13.70
C GLU A 129 29.73 19.76 -14.05
N GLY A 130 28.95 20.34 -13.13
CA GLY A 130 28.22 21.59 -13.33
C GLY A 130 26.89 21.43 -14.07
N LEU A 131 26.44 20.20 -14.32
CA LEU A 131 25.20 19.93 -15.05
C LEU A 131 23.99 19.99 -14.11
N ILE A 132 23.13 20.99 -14.31
CA ILE A 132 21.83 21.10 -13.60
C ILE A 132 20.90 19.90 -13.86
N MET A 133 21.20 19.10 -14.89
CA MET A 133 20.49 17.86 -15.17
C MET A 133 20.62 16.83 -14.05
N GLY A 134 21.68 16.87 -13.23
CA GLY A 134 21.88 15.94 -12.11
C GLY A 134 20.71 15.93 -11.10
N PRO A 135 20.40 17.07 -10.45
CA PRO A 135 19.25 17.17 -9.54
C PRO A 135 17.89 16.90 -10.20
N ILE A 136 17.72 17.32 -11.46
CA ILE A 136 16.47 17.11 -12.21
C ILE A 136 16.26 15.61 -12.46
N LEU A 137 17.30 14.91 -12.91
CA LEU A 137 17.26 13.47 -13.15
C LEU A 137 16.93 12.72 -11.85
N PHE A 138 17.59 13.07 -10.73
CA PHE A 138 17.27 12.48 -9.44
C PHE A 138 15.79 12.63 -9.10
N PHE A 139 15.26 13.86 -9.17
CA PHE A 139 13.88 14.15 -8.81
C PHE A 139 12.88 13.43 -9.71
N VAL A 140 13.05 13.52 -11.03
CA VAL A 140 12.12 12.94 -12.01
C VAL A 140 12.19 11.42 -11.98
N ALA A 141 13.38 10.82 -11.99
CA ALA A 141 13.54 9.37 -12.02
C ALA A 141 12.98 8.72 -10.74
N MET A 142 13.30 9.28 -9.57
CA MET A 142 12.75 8.79 -8.30
C MET A 142 11.22 8.84 -8.29
N ASN A 143 10.63 9.99 -8.59
CA ASN A 143 9.18 10.13 -8.54
C ASN A 143 8.47 9.28 -9.60
N ALA A 144 9.02 9.18 -10.82
CA ALA A 144 8.45 8.37 -11.88
C ALA A 144 8.45 6.88 -11.52
N ILE A 145 9.57 6.35 -11.04
CA ILE A 145 9.69 4.93 -10.66
C ILE A 145 8.80 4.63 -9.46
N LEU A 146 8.83 5.46 -8.43
CA LEU A 146 8.03 5.26 -7.22
C LEU A 146 6.52 5.40 -7.48
N LEU A 147 6.11 6.24 -8.43
CA LEU A 147 4.73 6.30 -8.90
C LEU A 147 4.34 5.03 -9.68
N ALA A 148 5.22 4.55 -10.57
CA ALA A 148 5.00 3.32 -11.32
C ALA A 148 4.86 2.12 -10.37
N VAL A 149 5.76 1.97 -9.40
CA VAL A 149 5.67 0.93 -8.35
C VAL A 149 4.33 1.02 -7.63
N LYS A 150 3.93 2.21 -7.18
CA LYS A 150 2.66 2.44 -6.47
C LYS A 150 1.43 2.01 -7.29
N LEU A 151 1.39 2.31 -8.58
CA LEU A 151 0.28 1.92 -9.44
C LEU A 151 0.29 0.42 -9.76
N LEU A 152 1.46 -0.14 -10.04
CA LEU A 152 1.62 -1.57 -10.33
C LEU A 152 1.24 -2.43 -9.13
N THR A 153 1.70 -2.06 -7.93
CA THR A 153 1.38 -2.80 -6.69
C THR A 153 -0.12 -2.75 -6.40
N GLY A 154 -0.80 -1.62 -6.64
CA GLY A 154 -2.26 -1.53 -6.54
C GLY A 154 -2.99 -2.47 -7.51
N ILE A 155 -2.57 -2.48 -8.78
CA ILE A 155 -3.15 -3.38 -9.79
C ILE A 155 -2.90 -4.85 -9.43
N TRP A 156 -1.72 -5.18 -8.92
CA TRP A 156 -1.39 -6.54 -8.48
C TRP A 156 -2.22 -6.96 -7.27
N GLY A 157 -2.41 -6.08 -6.29
CA GLY A 157 -3.29 -6.34 -5.14
C GLY A 157 -4.73 -6.62 -5.58
N TYR A 158 -5.25 -5.83 -6.52
CA TYR A 158 -6.56 -6.07 -7.13
C TYR A 158 -6.63 -7.42 -7.84
N LYS A 159 -5.69 -7.72 -8.75
CA LYS A 159 -5.65 -8.99 -9.50
C LYS A 159 -5.53 -10.21 -8.59
N LEU A 160 -4.69 -10.13 -7.56
CA LEU A 160 -4.52 -11.20 -6.60
C LEU A 160 -5.81 -11.44 -5.82
N GLY A 161 -6.43 -10.37 -5.33
CA GLY A 161 -7.71 -10.43 -4.64
C GLY A 161 -8.80 -11.04 -5.51
N THR A 162 -8.93 -10.65 -6.78
CA THR A 162 -10.00 -11.15 -7.64
C THR A 162 -9.82 -12.60 -8.05
N ASN A 163 -8.57 -13.07 -8.18
CA ASN A 163 -8.29 -14.38 -8.75
C ASN A 163 -8.15 -15.50 -7.71
N ILE A 164 -7.79 -15.17 -6.45
CA ILE A 164 -7.29 -16.15 -5.47
C ILE A 164 -7.98 -16.00 -4.10
N ILE A 165 -9.10 -15.26 -3.99
CA ILE A 165 -9.74 -14.93 -2.70
C ILE A 165 -10.02 -16.16 -1.82
N GLU A 166 -10.54 -17.25 -2.39
CA GLU A 166 -10.86 -18.47 -1.65
C GLU A 166 -9.60 -19.19 -1.16
N THR A 167 -8.53 -19.15 -1.96
CA THR A 167 -7.25 -19.76 -1.60
C THR A 167 -6.48 -18.90 -0.59
N LEU A 168 -6.62 -17.57 -0.66
CA LEU A 168 -6.09 -16.63 0.32
C LEU A 168 -6.67 -16.93 1.70
N SER A 169 -8.00 -17.03 1.82
CA SER A 169 -8.67 -17.40 3.07
C SER A 169 -8.27 -18.79 3.55
N ALA A 170 -8.18 -19.79 2.66
CA ALA A 170 -7.82 -21.16 3.03
C ALA A 170 -6.34 -21.35 3.43
N ARG A 171 -5.42 -20.50 2.97
CA ARG A 171 -3.97 -20.63 3.19
C ARG A 171 -3.37 -19.44 3.94
N MET A 172 -4.20 -18.73 4.69
CA MET A 172 -3.82 -17.52 5.42
C MET A 172 -2.53 -17.64 6.23
N GLU A 173 -2.40 -18.73 6.98
CA GLU A 173 -1.23 -18.99 7.82
C GLU A 173 0.05 -19.18 6.99
N GLN A 174 -0.05 -19.92 5.88
CA GLN A 174 1.08 -20.15 4.97
C GLN A 174 1.54 -18.84 4.31
N ILE A 175 0.58 -18.00 3.88
CA ILE A 175 0.88 -16.72 3.22
C ILE A 175 1.55 -15.76 4.21
N SER A 176 1.07 -15.71 5.46
CA SER A 176 1.69 -14.92 6.52
C SER A 176 3.13 -15.38 6.80
N ASN A 177 3.36 -16.70 6.86
CA ASN A 177 4.68 -17.26 7.09
C ASN A 177 5.66 -16.98 5.94
N VAL A 178 5.22 -17.11 4.68
CA VAL A 178 6.04 -16.79 3.50
C VAL A 178 6.35 -15.30 3.44
N ALA A 179 5.37 -14.43 3.69
CA ALA A 179 5.59 -12.99 3.73
C ALA A 179 6.60 -12.62 4.83
N SER A 180 6.49 -13.23 6.01
CA SER A 180 7.43 -13.02 7.13
C SER A 180 8.85 -13.50 6.79
N MET A 181 9.00 -14.66 6.14
CA MET A 181 10.29 -15.15 5.65
C MET A 181 10.93 -14.19 4.64
N ILE A 182 10.17 -13.73 3.64
CA ILE A 182 10.66 -12.75 2.65
C ILE A 182 11.08 -11.47 3.35
N GLY A 183 10.28 -10.98 4.32
CA GLY A 183 10.62 -9.80 5.11
C GLY A 183 11.97 -9.95 5.83
N VAL A 184 12.20 -11.08 6.51
CA VAL A 184 13.48 -11.34 7.20
C VAL A 184 14.63 -11.45 6.21
N THR A 185 14.48 -12.17 5.09
CA THR A 185 15.54 -12.30 4.07
C THR A 185 15.88 -10.96 3.43
N VAL A 186 14.89 -10.12 3.13
CA VAL A 186 15.10 -8.78 2.56
C VAL A 186 15.71 -7.83 3.59
N ILE A 187 15.57 -8.05 4.89
CA ILE A 187 16.32 -7.28 5.90
C ILE A 187 17.75 -7.83 6.02
N SER A 188 17.91 -9.15 5.99
CA SER A 188 19.19 -9.85 6.17
C SER A 188 20.15 -9.65 5.00
N ALA A 189 19.64 -9.47 3.78
CA ALA A 189 20.47 -9.31 2.58
C ALA A 189 21.19 -7.94 2.49
N TRP A 190 20.88 -7.01 3.39
CA TRP A 190 21.48 -5.66 3.42
C TRP A 190 22.21 -5.35 4.74
N LEU A 191 22.26 -6.34 5.66
CA LEU A 191 23.15 -6.37 6.82
C LEU A 191 24.44 -7.10 6.44
#